data_AF-A0A2L2Z927-F1
#
_entry.id   AF-A0A2L2Z927-F1
#
_cell.length_a   1.000
_cell.length_b   1.000
_cell.length_c   1.000
_cell.angle_alpha   90.00
_cell.angle_beta   90.00
_cell.angle_gamma   90.00
#
_symmetry.space_group_name_H-M   'P 1'
#
loop_
_entity.id
_entity.type
_entity.pdbx_description
1 polymer ?
#
loop_
_entity_poly.entity_id
_entity_poly.type
_entity_poly.pdbx_seq_one_letter_code
_entity_poly.pdbx_strand_id
1 'polypeptide(L)'
;NIAVHCSVRVPIAEDILELGLKVREYELLRDNFSDTVNFGFGIQEHNDLGIKYDPSKGIYELDFYKVLGRPGFNDAYRRRNKGT
;
A
#
# COMPACT_ATOMS: atom_id res chain seq x y z
N ASN A 1 8.25 15.20 -11.85
CA ASN A 1 7.83 14.84 -10.47
C ASN A 1 8.78 13.77 -9.96
N ILE A 2 9.48 14.04 -8.86
CA ILE A 2 10.41 13.08 -8.24
C ILE A 2 9.67 12.51 -7.02
N ALA A 3 9.58 11.19 -6.93
CA ALA A 3 8.89 10.49 -5.84
C ALA A 3 9.79 9.37 -5.29
N VAL A 4 9.58 9.03 -4.02
CA VAL A 4 10.19 7.88 -3.36
C VAL A 4 9.11 6.83 -3.19
N HIS A 5 9.42 5.57 -3.55
CA HIS A 5 8.50 4.46 -3.35
C HIS A 5 9.21 3.29 -2.68
N CYS A 6 8.47 2.53 -1.89
CA CYS A 6 8.94 1.31 -1.24
C CYS A 6 7.93 0.20 -1.48
N SER A 7 8.40 -1.01 -1.76
CA SER A 7 7.56 -2.21 -1.85
C SER A 7 7.81 -3.08 -0.64
N VAL A 8 6.78 -3.27 0.18
CA VAL A 8 6.83 -4.10 1.38
C VAL A 8 6.03 -5.37 1.12
N ARG A 9 6.48 -6.50 1.70
CA ARG A 9 5.77 -7.78 1.62
C ARG A 9 5.36 -8.24 3.03
N VAL A 10 4.56 -9.31 3.06
CA VAL A 10 4.12 -10.00 4.27
C VAL A 10 5.37 -10.42 5.10
N PRO A 11 5.34 -10.34 6.44
CA PRO A 11 4.23 -9.90 7.32
C PRO A 11 4.17 -8.39 7.53
N ILE A 12 5.27 -7.66 7.34
CA ILE A 12 5.38 -6.23 7.63
C ILE A 12 4.33 -5.39 6.88
N ALA A 13 3.98 -5.79 5.65
CA ALA A 13 2.96 -5.12 4.87
C ALA A 13 1.54 -5.22 5.46
N GLU A 14 1.27 -6.19 6.32
CA GLU A 14 -0.04 -6.32 6.99
C GLU A 14 -0.14 -5.34 8.16
N ASP A 15 0.90 -5.27 8.99
CA ASP A 15 0.96 -4.33 10.11
C ASP A 15 0.84 -2.86 9.66
N ILE A 16 1.56 -2.50 8.59
CA ILE A 16 1.51 -1.14 8.03
C ILE A 16 0.12 -0.84 7.44
N LEU A 17 -0.48 -1.82 6.75
CA LEU A 17 -1.81 -1.65 6.16
C LEU A 17 -2.87 -1.45 7.25
N GLU A 18 -2.76 -2.18 8.36
CA GLU A 18 -3.67 -2.06 9.50
C GLU A 18 -3.64 -0.65 10.10
N LEU A 19 -2.45 -0.09 10.29
CA LEU A 19 -2.27 1.30 10.74
C LEU A 19 -2.91 2.29 9.76
N GLY A 20 -2.67 2.12 8.46
CA GLY A 20 -3.24 3.00 7.44
C GLY A 20 -4.76 2.93 7.34
N LEU A 21 -5.34 1.73 7.44
CA LEU A 21 -6.79 1.55 7.45
C LEU A 21 -7.44 2.15 8.69
N LYS A 22 -6.78 2.08 9.85
CA LYS A 22 -7.26 2.70 11.08
C LYS A 22 -7.35 4.23 10.96
N VAL A 23 -6.38 4.87 10.31
CA VAL A 23 -6.43 6.32 10.00
C VAL A 23 -7.62 6.67 9.11
N ARG A 24 -7.98 5.78 8.20
CA ARG A 24 -9.14 5.92 7.32
C ARG A 24 -10.45 5.44 7.93
N GLU A 25 -10.48 5.14 9.23
CA GLU A 25 -11.64 4.59 9.95
C GLU A 25 -12.19 3.30 9.30
N TYR A 26 -11.33 2.56 8.59
CA TYR A 26 -11.68 1.39 7.79
C TYR A 26 -12.70 1.69 6.67
N GLU A 27 -12.84 2.96 6.26
CA GLU A 27 -13.75 3.39 5.20
C GLU A 27 -13.00 3.77 3.91
N LEU A 28 -13.37 3.11 2.82
CA LEU A 28 -12.85 3.36 1.49
C LEU A 28 -14.00 3.59 0.50
N LEU A 29 -13.76 4.48 -0.46
CA LEU A 29 -14.71 4.74 -1.53
C LEU A 29 -14.66 3.62 -2.56
N ARG A 30 -15.75 3.45 -3.32
CA ARG A 30 -15.79 2.46 -4.40
C ARG A 30 -14.67 2.66 -5.43
N ASP A 31 -14.35 3.93 -5.71
CA ASP A 31 -13.33 4.31 -6.69
C ASP A 31 -11.90 4.00 -6.24
N ASN A 32 -11.69 3.68 -4.96
CA ASN A 32 -10.40 3.19 -4.47
C ASN A 32 -10.09 1.76 -4.93
N PHE A 33 -11.08 1.04 -5.46
CA PHE A 33 -10.95 -0.34 -5.92
C PHE A 33 -10.80 -0.40 -7.44
N SER A 34 -9.72 -0.99 -7.91
CA SER A 34 -9.48 -1.25 -9.32
C SER A 34 -10.31 -2.45 -9.83
N ASP A 35 -10.50 -2.51 -11.14
CA ASP A 35 -11.12 -3.67 -11.82
C ASP A 35 -10.33 -4.97 -11.61
N THR A 36 -9.02 -4.84 -11.33
CA THR A 36 -8.11 -5.97 -11.08
C THR A 36 -8.05 -6.42 -9.63
N VAL A 37 -9.03 -6.03 -8.80
CA VAL A 37 -9.16 -6.42 -7.38
C VAL A 37 -8.08 -5.82 -6.46
N ASN A 38 -7.21 -4.95 -6.99
CA ASN A 38 -6.28 -4.17 -6.18
C ASN A 38 -6.95 -2.89 -5.67
N PHE A 39 -6.46 -2.33 -4.58
CA PHE A 39 -7.00 -1.09 -4.03
C PHE A 39 -5.90 -0.19 -3.48
N GLY A 40 -6.19 1.10 -3.36
CA GLY A 40 -5.26 2.06 -2.78
C GLY A 40 -5.95 3.28 -2.18
N PHE A 41 -5.28 3.93 -1.25
CA PHE A 41 -5.76 5.12 -0.55
C PHE A 41 -4.60 6.01 -0.14
N GLY A 42 -4.84 7.32 -0.07
CA GLY A 42 -3.88 8.31 0.39
C GLY A 42 -4.08 8.65 1.87
N ILE A 43 -3.00 9.06 2.51
CA ILE A 43 -2.96 9.69 3.83
C ILE A 43 -2.27 11.04 3.67
N GLN A 44 -2.91 12.12 4.10
CA GLN A 44 -2.36 13.48 3.96
C GLN A 44 -1.23 13.74 4.96
N GLU A 45 -1.30 13.18 6.16
CA GLU A 45 -0.28 13.37 7.19
C GLU A 45 0.27 12.03 7.68
N HIS A 46 1.53 11.75 7.39
CA HIS A 46 2.20 10.54 7.91
C HIS A 46 2.23 10.44 9.46
N ASN A 47 2.02 11.55 10.18
CA ASN A 47 1.93 11.55 11.64
C ASN A 47 0.72 10.74 12.15
N ASP A 48 -0.35 10.64 11.34
CA ASP A 48 -1.55 9.88 11.69
C ASP A 48 -1.26 8.38 11.84
N LEU A 49 -0.18 7.89 11.21
CA LEU A 49 0.29 6.51 11.35
C LEU A 49 0.98 6.23 12.70
N GLY A 50 1.11 7.23 13.59
CA GLY A 50 1.79 7.10 14.88
C GLY A 50 3.32 7.24 14.79
N ILE A 51 3.84 7.70 13.65
CA ILE A 51 5.26 8.00 13.48
C ILE A 51 5.58 9.28 14.27
N LYS A 52 6.66 9.24 15.08
CA LYS A 52 7.08 10.43 15.83
C LYS A 52 7.44 11.56 14.88
N TYR A 53 6.90 12.73 15.17
CA TYR A 53 7.22 13.95 14.45
C TYR A 53 8.71 14.29 14.57
N ASP A 54 9.36 14.56 13.43
CA ASP A 54 10.73 15.07 13.34
C ASP A 54 10.72 16.35 12.48
N PRO A 55 11.03 17.53 13.07
CA PRO A 55 11.02 18.80 12.35
C PRO A 55 11.92 18.85 11.13
N SER A 56 12.99 18.03 11.09
CA SER A 56 13.91 17.96 9.94
C SER A 56 13.29 17.25 8.73
N LYS A 57 12.34 16.34 8.95
CA LYS A 57 11.67 15.57 7.90
C LYS A 57 10.40 16.25 7.38
N GLY A 58 9.77 17.08 8.22
CA GLY A 58 8.52 17.75 7.89
C GLY A 58 7.32 16.80 7.81
N ILE A 59 6.16 17.34 7.41
CA ILE A 59 4.93 16.57 7.17
C ILE A 59 4.87 16.23 5.68
N TYR A 60 4.67 14.95 5.39
CA TYR A 60 4.51 14.45 4.03
C TYR A 60 3.25 13.60 3.90
N GLU A 61 2.70 13.63 2.69
CA GLU A 61 1.61 12.79 2.21
C GLU A 61 2.16 11.40 1.82
N LEU A 62 1.32 10.38 1.95
CA LEU A 62 1.65 8.99 1.64
C LEU A 62 0.52 8.34 0.86
N ASP A 63 0.87 7.66 -0.23
CA ASP A 63 -0.07 6.83 -0.98
C ASP A 63 0.19 5.34 -0.72
N PHE A 64 -0.87 4.63 -0.32
CA PHE A 64 -0.87 3.18 -0.18
C PHE A 64 -1.51 2.54 -1.40
N TYR A 65 -0.86 1.49 -1.91
CA TYR A 65 -1.44 0.63 -2.95
C TYR A 65 -1.21 -0.84 -2.58
N LYS A 66 -2.30 -1.58 -2.43
CA LYS A 66 -2.31 -3.00 -2.08
C LYS A 66 -2.60 -3.84 -3.30
N VAL A 67 -1.64 -4.70 -3.64
CA VAL A 67 -1.82 -5.74 -4.65
C VAL A 67 -2.35 -7.01 -3.97
N LEU A 68 -3.50 -7.50 -4.43
CA LEU A 68 -4.09 -8.76 -3.97
C LEU A 68 -3.81 -9.86 -5.01
N GLY A 69 -3.17 -10.94 -4.55
CA GLY A 69 -2.83 -12.08 -5.38
C GLY A 69 -3.47 -13.36 -4.84
N ARG A 70 -4.04 -14.18 -5.73
CA ARG A 70 -4.46 -15.56 -5.41
C ARG A 70 -3.26 -16.50 -5.51
N PRO A 71 -3.31 -17.70 -4.89
CA PRO A 71 -2.37 -18.77 -5.22
C PRO A 71 -2.29 -18.96 -6.75
N GLY A 72 -1.07 -19.01 -7.29
CA GLY A 72 -0.83 -19.01 -8.74
C GLY A 72 -0.53 -17.64 -9.36
N PHE A 73 -0.70 -16.53 -8.62
CA PHE A 73 -0.41 -15.17 -9.12
C PHE A 73 1.00 -15.03 -9.70
N ASN A 74 1.99 -15.69 -9.09
CA ASN A 74 3.38 -15.62 -9.55
C ASN A 74 3.66 -16.39 -10.85
N ASP A 75 2.75 -17.25 -11.33
CA ASP A 75 3.01 -18.13 -12.49
C ASP A 75 3.31 -17.33 -13.77
N ALA A 76 2.63 -16.20 -13.96
CA ALA A 76 2.85 -15.27 -15.07
C ALA A 76 4.18 -14.50 -14.96
N TYR A 77 4.72 -14.35 -13.74
CA TYR A 77 5.92 -13.56 -13.44
C TYR A 77 7.18 -14.42 -13.30
N ARG A 78 7.08 -15.75 -13.29
CA ARG A 78 8.25 -16.65 -13.25
C ARG A 78 9.12 -16.47 -14.50
N ARG A 79 10.43 -16.67 -14.35
CA ARG A 79 11.36 -16.58 -15.49
C ARG A 79 11.33 -17.82 -16.39
N ARG A 80 11.11 -19.01 -15.82
CA ARG A 80 11.08 -20.30 -16.51
C ARG A 80 9.67 -20.89 -16.43
N ASN A 81 9.24 -21.58 -17.49
CA ASN A 81 7.91 -22.21 -17.58
C ASN A 81 6.78 -21.24 -17.23
N LYS A 82 6.79 -20.03 -17.83
CA LYS A 82 5.67 -19.10 -17.69
C LYS A 82 4.39 -19.82 -18.16
N GLY A 83 3.33 -19.69 -17.36
CA GLY A 83 2.01 -20.10 -17.81
C GLY A 83 1.64 -19.35 -19.08
N THR A 84 1.10 -20.07 -20.07
CA THR A 84 0.61 -19.52 -21.33
C THR A 84 -0.58 -18.59 -21.08
#